data_AF-A0A935FBB1-F1
#
_entry.id   AF-A0A935FBB1-F1
#
_cell.length_a   1.000
_cell.length_b   1.000
_cell.length_c   1.000
_cell.angle_alpha   90.00
_cell.angle_beta   90.00
_cell.angle_gamma   90.00
#
_symmetry.space_group_name_H-M   'P 1'
#
loop_
_entity.id
_entity.type
_entity.pdbx_description
1 polymer ?
#
loop_
_entity_poly.entity_id
_entity_poly.type
_entity_poly.pdbx_seq_one_letter_code
_entity_poly.pdbx_strand_id
1 'polypeptide(L)'
;MKIPFSHSNEKAKPGYYAVLLDNKVNCELTVSERSGFHRYTFPGEKGWLRFDMGFRINWDKSTDGMLQLVDAYTLVGYRYSTGWAKGQKVYFAARFSSPVLKYFFVGDTALTGNRADGKEVKVALEFATTKPLDVIVSLSSVSTDKALAEMRTALMGNPSIGTISRQAEKLWEKELQKIKINTNDKAFATKFYSSLYRTCMAPVIHSDADGAYQTHDNKQLQFTKGKNKYTIFSQWDVFRALNPLFTVTQTERLPDMINSMLQLYEDNGLLPVWDISTWEANTMTGYHSVPIIADAMLKGIKGFDYEKAYEAMRKSAFQNQRGTPDYIKYGYLPQDKHGWSVTITLEYAFDDWCISQVAKLLGKTDDYNLFMNRAMSYKKLFDVQTGFMRSKNSEGKFIEPFDPLLSEHGFEGQYIEGTAWQHSFLYRMM
;
A
#
# COMPACT_ATOMS: atom_id res chain seq x y z
N MET A 1 -20.97 0.29 -20.40
CA MET A 1 -20.67 -0.92 -21.19
C MET A 1 -19.22 -1.29 -20.98
N LYS A 2 -18.89 -2.57 -20.74
CA LYS A 2 -17.51 -3.06 -20.74
C LYS A 2 -17.19 -3.55 -22.16
N ILE A 3 -15.97 -3.32 -22.64
CA ILE A 3 -15.55 -3.74 -23.98
C ILE A 3 -14.59 -4.92 -23.81
N PRO A 4 -14.84 -6.07 -24.47
CA PRO A 4 -13.92 -7.21 -24.39
C PRO A 4 -12.61 -6.93 -25.13
N PHE A 5 -11.61 -7.76 -24.84
CA PHE A 5 -10.33 -7.81 -25.53
C PHE A 5 -9.75 -9.23 -25.48
N SER A 6 -8.66 -9.47 -26.23
CA SER A 6 -7.89 -10.72 -26.23
C SER A 6 -6.45 -10.48 -25.78
N HIS A 7 -5.87 -11.40 -25.00
CA HIS A 7 -4.44 -11.38 -24.64
C HIS A 7 -3.51 -11.44 -25.86
N SER A 8 -3.97 -11.97 -26.99
CA SER A 8 -3.20 -11.93 -28.26
C SER A 8 -2.97 -10.50 -28.77
N ASN A 9 -3.83 -9.57 -28.35
CA ASN A 9 -3.82 -8.16 -28.72
C ASN A 9 -3.35 -7.26 -27.57
N GLU A 10 -2.77 -7.85 -26.52
CA GLU A 10 -2.31 -7.18 -25.31
C GLU A 10 -0.80 -7.27 -25.20
N LYS A 11 -0.17 -6.18 -24.75
CA LYS A 11 1.27 -6.11 -24.50
C LYS A 11 1.52 -5.37 -23.20
N ALA A 12 2.43 -5.90 -22.39
CA ALA A 12 2.87 -5.27 -21.16
C ALA A 12 4.38 -5.39 -21.00
N LYS A 13 5.02 -4.33 -20.53
CA LYS A 13 6.42 -4.30 -20.08
C LYS A 13 6.56 -3.27 -18.95
N PRO A 14 7.64 -3.28 -18.15
CA PRO A 14 7.81 -2.30 -17.08
C PRO A 14 7.68 -0.86 -17.61
N GLY A 15 6.68 -0.14 -17.10
CA GLY A 15 6.38 1.24 -17.51
C GLY A 15 5.57 1.39 -18.81
N TYR A 16 4.99 0.32 -19.37
CA TYR A 16 4.11 0.43 -20.55
C TYR A 16 3.09 -0.70 -20.63
N TYR A 17 1.87 -0.35 -21.01
CA TYR A 17 0.80 -1.28 -21.33
C TYR A 17 0.09 -0.86 -22.61
N ALA A 18 -0.31 -1.82 -23.44
CA ALA A 18 -1.15 -1.56 -24.59
C ALA A 18 -2.12 -2.71 -24.87
N VAL A 19 -3.31 -2.36 -25.35
CA VAL A 19 -4.34 -3.33 -25.73
C VAL A 19 -5.21 -2.79 -26.86
N LEU A 20 -5.50 -3.65 -27.85
CA LEU A 20 -6.53 -3.39 -28.85
C LEU A 20 -7.84 -4.03 -28.38
N LEU A 21 -8.85 -3.17 -28.14
CA LEU A 21 -10.19 -3.58 -27.76
C LEU A 21 -10.99 -4.10 -28.96
N ASP A 22 -12.03 -4.90 -28.72
CA ASP A 22 -12.83 -5.49 -29.79
C ASP A 22 -13.56 -4.47 -30.67
N ASN A 23 -13.90 -3.30 -30.09
CA ASN A 23 -14.46 -2.17 -30.82
C ASN A 23 -13.41 -1.38 -31.64
N LYS A 24 -12.20 -1.93 -31.78
CA LYS A 24 -11.07 -1.40 -32.55
C LYS A 24 -10.44 -0.13 -32.02
N VAL A 25 -10.71 0.25 -30.77
CA VAL A 25 -9.94 1.29 -30.08
C VAL A 25 -8.63 0.70 -29.58
N ASN A 26 -7.50 1.27 -29.99
CA ASN A 26 -6.19 0.93 -29.45
C ASN A 26 -5.87 1.84 -28.27
N CYS A 27 -5.55 1.24 -27.13
CA CYS A 27 -5.20 1.93 -25.89
C CYS A 27 -3.72 1.70 -25.58
N GLU A 28 -2.98 2.77 -25.31
CA GLU A 28 -1.59 2.70 -24.82
C GLU A 28 -1.47 3.52 -23.53
N LEU A 29 -0.77 2.99 -22.54
CA LEU A 29 -0.62 3.55 -21.20
C LEU A 29 0.86 3.55 -20.78
N THR A 30 1.31 4.65 -20.20
CA THR A 30 2.61 4.78 -19.51
C THR A 30 2.46 5.75 -18.33
N VAL A 31 3.48 5.89 -17.50
CA VAL A 31 3.41 6.65 -16.25
C VAL A 31 4.68 7.45 -15.98
N SER A 32 4.53 8.56 -15.26
CA SER A 32 5.57 9.17 -14.41
C SER A 32 5.30 8.83 -12.93
N GLU A 33 6.00 9.46 -11.98
CA GLU A 33 5.79 9.20 -10.54
C GLU A 33 4.35 9.50 -10.06
N ARG A 34 3.68 10.51 -10.64
CA ARG A 34 2.35 11.00 -10.18
C ARG A 34 1.36 11.27 -11.31
N SER A 35 1.72 10.97 -12.56
CA SER A 35 0.88 11.21 -13.74
C SER A 35 0.80 9.98 -14.63
N GLY A 36 -0.40 9.63 -15.07
CA GLY A 36 -0.66 8.64 -16.11
C GLY A 36 -0.76 9.29 -17.48
N PHE A 37 -0.17 8.66 -18.50
CA PHE A 37 -0.20 9.11 -19.88
C PHE A 37 -0.90 8.05 -20.72
N HIS A 38 -1.96 8.44 -21.39
CA HIS A 38 -2.82 7.58 -22.17
C HIS A 38 -2.81 8.04 -23.62
N ARG A 39 -2.85 7.10 -24.55
CA ARG A 39 -3.12 7.36 -25.97
C ARG A 39 -4.24 6.46 -26.44
N TYR A 40 -5.25 7.06 -27.03
CA TYR A 40 -6.39 6.35 -27.62
C TYR A 40 -6.41 6.59 -29.13
N THR A 41 -6.29 5.52 -29.91
CA THR A 41 -6.49 5.57 -31.35
C THR A 41 -7.85 4.96 -31.67
N PHE A 42 -8.77 5.80 -32.13
CA PHE A 42 -10.14 5.40 -32.47
C PHE A 42 -10.22 4.99 -33.95
N PRO A 43 -11.12 4.07 -34.32
CA PRO A 43 -11.30 3.65 -35.72
C PRO A 43 -12.07 4.66 -36.58
N GLY A 44 -12.59 5.73 -36.00
CA GLY A 44 -13.39 6.75 -36.71
C GLY A 44 -13.00 8.17 -36.35
N GLU A 45 -13.69 9.14 -36.94
CA GLU A 45 -13.38 10.58 -36.79
C GLU A 45 -13.89 11.19 -35.48
N LYS A 46 -14.70 10.45 -34.73
CA LYS A 46 -15.19 10.84 -33.40
C LYS A 46 -14.97 9.72 -32.39
N GLY A 47 -14.55 10.09 -31.20
CA GLY A 47 -14.35 9.19 -30.07
C GLY A 47 -14.90 9.76 -28.78
N TRP A 48 -15.25 8.86 -27.86
CA TRP A 48 -15.79 9.22 -26.55
C TRP A 48 -14.91 8.68 -25.44
N LEU A 49 -14.62 9.51 -24.44
CA LEU A 49 -14.02 9.08 -23.18
C LEU A 49 -15.02 9.28 -22.04
N ARG A 50 -14.96 8.38 -21.05
CA ARG A 50 -15.80 8.45 -19.86
C ARG A 50 -14.93 8.48 -18.60
N PHE A 51 -15.14 9.48 -17.75
CA PHE A 51 -14.64 9.49 -16.38
C PHE A 51 -15.77 9.07 -15.45
N ASP A 52 -15.50 8.16 -14.52
CA ASP A 52 -16.51 7.49 -13.70
C ASP A 52 -16.06 7.49 -12.23
N MET A 53 -16.59 8.44 -11.43
CA MET A 53 -16.28 8.52 -10.01
C MET A 53 -17.02 7.45 -9.19
N GLY A 54 -18.03 6.80 -9.79
CA GLY A 54 -18.79 5.69 -9.19
C GLY A 54 -18.14 4.31 -9.37
N PHE A 55 -17.07 4.20 -10.16
CA PHE A 55 -16.34 2.94 -10.32
C PHE A 55 -15.83 2.43 -8.97
N ARG A 56 -15.95 1.12 -8.72
CA ARG A 56 -15.58 0.47 -7.46
C ARG A 56 -15.20 -0.99 -7.68
N ILE A 57 -14.35 -1.52 -6.79
CA ILE A 57 -13.92 -2.92 -6.74
C ILE A 57 -13.96 -3.38 -5.28
N ASN A 58 -14.32 -4.64 -5.04
CA ASN A 58 -14.40 -5.23 -3.69
C ASN A 58 -15.30 -4.41 -2.75
N TRP A 59 -14.82 -4.06 -1.56
CA TRP A 59 -15.55 -3.31 -0.53
C TRP A 59 -15.55 -1.79 -0.74
N ASP A 60 -14.93 -1.29 -1.81
CA ASP A 60 -14.88 0.14 -2.10
C ASP A 60 -16.26 0.71 -2.50
N LYS A 61 -16.54 1.92 -2.05
CA LYS A 61 -17.77 2.65 -2.32
C LYS A 61 -17.48 4.14 -2.32
N SER A 62 -17.86 4.82 -3.40
CA SER A 62 -17.75 6.28 -3.43
C SER A 62 -18.71 6.93 -2.43
N THR A 63 -18.20 7.90 -1.69
CA THR A 63 -18.94 8.69 -0.71
C THR A 63 -19.22 10.10 -1.22
N ASP A 64 -18.41 10.59 -2.15
CA ASP A 64 -18.53 11.91 -2.76
C ASP A 64 -17.71 11.98 -4.05
N GLY A 65 -18.06 12.92 -4.94
CA GLY A 65 -17.37 13.10 -6.20
C GLY A 65 -17.72 14.42 -6.89
N MET A 66 -16.78 14.95 -7.65
CA MET A 66 -16.95 16.17 -8.43
C MET A 66 -16.20 16.05 -9.75
N LEU A 67 -16.79 16.58 -10.82
CA LEU A 67 -16.18 16.73 -12.13
C LEU A 67 -16.45 18.14 -12.65
N GLN A 68 -15.41 18.83 -13.11
CA GLN A 68 -15.52 20.18 -13.67
C GLN A 68 -14.63 20.33 -14.92
N LEU A 69 -15.23 20.75 -16.03
CA LEU A 69 -14.51 21.08 -17.26
C LEU A 69 -14.05 22.54 -17.19
N VAL A 70 -12.82 22.79 -16.74
CA VAL A 70 -12.31 24.15 -16.47
C VAL A 70 -11.97 24.93 -17.74
N ASP A 71 -11.64 24.22 -18.81
CA ASP A 71 -11.50 24.75 -20.17
C ASP A 71 -11.80 23.65 -21.20
N ALA A 72 -11.77 23.97 -22.50
CA ALA A 72 -12.09 23.00 -23.56
C ALA A 72 -11.18 21.75 -23.60
N TYR A 73 -10.06 21.73 -22.89
CA TYR A 73 -9.05 20.68 -22.90
C TYR A 73 -8.74 20.13 -21.51
N THR A 74 -9.31 20.67 -20.43
CA THR A 74 -8.93 20.31 -19.06
C THR A 74 -10.15 19.96 -18.22
N LEU A 75 -10.16 18.74 -17.69
CA LEU A 75 -11.12 18.27 -16.70
C LEU A 75 -10.42 18.17 -15.35
N VAL A 76 -11.01 18.70 -14.28
CA VAL A 76 -10.56 18.45 -12.91
C VAL A 76 -11.66 17.73 -12.14
N GLY A 77 -11.28 17.09 -11.05
CA GLY A 77 -12.26 16.44 -10.20
C GLY A 77 -11.66 15.82 -8.96
N TYR A 78 -12.53 15.21 -8.17
CA TYR A 78 -12.13 14.36 -7.06
C TYR A 78 -13.10 13.20 -6.89
N ARG A 79 -12.61 12.18 -6.20
CA ARG A 79 -13.40 11.07 -5.68
C ARG A 79 -13.03 10.83 -4.24
N TYR A 80 -14.03 10.81 -3.37
CA TYR A 80 -13.88 10.32 -2.01
C TYR A 80 -14.52 8.93 -1.90
N SER A 81 -13.92 8.05 -1.13
CA SER A 81 -14.45 6.71 -0.95
C SER A 81 -14.22 6.13 0.44
N THR A 82 -14.98 5.08 0.72
CA THR A 82 -14.86 4.22 1.89
C THR A 82 -14.80 2.77 1.45
N GLY A 83 -14.21 1.90 2.26
CA GLY A 83 -14.11 0.48 1.97
C GLY A 83 -13.20 -0.18 2.99
N TRP A 84 -12.11 -0.78 2.52
CA TRP A 84 -11.07 -1.29 3.41
C TRP A 84 -10.43 -0.15 4.20
N ALA A 85 -9.99 0.92 3.52
CA ALA A 85 -9.73 2.19 4.19
C ALA A 85 -10.96 3.07 4.23
N LYS A 86 -11.11 3.79 5.34
CA LYS A 86 -12.18 4.76 5.54
C LYS A 86 -11.64 6.15 5.21
N GLY A 87 -12.37 6.91 4.39
CA GLY A 87 -12.05 8.30 4.09
C GLY A 87 -10.92 8.49 3.07
N GLN A 88 -10.82 7.62 2.06
CA GLN A 88 -9.87 7.80 0.96
C GLN A 88 -10.25 9.04 0.15
N LYS A 89 -9.26 9.84 -0.23
CA LYS A 89 -9.43 11.08 -0.99
C LYS A 89 -8.42 11.15 -2.12
N VAL A 90 -8.91 11.31 -3.34
CA VAL A 90 -8.08 11.45 -4.53
C VAL A 90 -8.62 12.59 -5.37
N TYR A 91 -7.76 13.55 -5.68
CA TYR A 91 -8.02 14.65 -6.60
C TYR A 91 -7.26 14.39 -7.90
N PHE A 92 -7.77 14.88 -9.02
CA PHE A 92 -7.11 14.73 -10.30
C PHE A 92 -7.28 15.96 -11.20
N ALA A 93 -6.36 16.07 -12.15
CA ALA A 93 -6.46 16.93 -13.32
C ALA A 93 -6.15 16.10 -14.58
N ALA A 94 -6.98 16.23 -15.60
CA ALA A 94 -6.85 15.53 -16.87
C ALA A 94 -6.74 16.54 -18.02
N ARG A 95 -5.63 16.49 -18.78
CA ARG A 95 -5.42 17.29 -19.99
C ARG A 95 -5.61 16.44 -21.23
N PHE A 96 -6.40 16.93 -22.18
CA PHE A 96 -6.63 16.33 -23.49
C PHE A 96 -5.80 17.05 -24.57
N SER A 97 -5.32 16.30 -25.56
CA SER A 97 -4.63 16.84 -26.74
C SER A 97 -5.55 17.47 -27.78
N SER A 98 -6.86 17.22 -27.69
CA SER A 98 -7.90 17.80 -28.55
C SER A 98 -9.03 18.40 -27.70
N PRO A 99 -9.74 19.44 -28.17
CA PRO A 99 -10.81 20.04 -27.40
C PRO A 99 -12.01 19.11 -27.29
N VAL A 100 -12.68 19.15 -26.15
CA VAL A 100 -14.00 18.54 -25.92
C VAL A 100 -15.02 19.24 -26.81
N LEU A 101 -15.64 18.48 -27.71
CA LEU A 101 -16.68 18.98 -28.62
C LEU A 101 -18.05 19.00 -27.96
N LYS A 102 -18.36 17.95 -27.19
CA LYS A 102 -19.62 17.78 -26.45
C LYS A 102 -19.35 17.03 -25.16
N TYR A 103 -20.16 17.29 -24.14
CA TYR A 103 -20.12 16.50 -22.92
C TYR A 103 -21.49 16.33 -22.28
N PHE A 104 -21.64 15.24 -21.54
CA PHE A 104 -22.83 14.93 -20.75
C PHE A 104 -22.42 14.44 -19.37
N PHE A 105 -22.95 15.06 -18.33
CA PHE A 105 -22.86 14.53 -16.97
C PHE A 105 -23.94 13.47 -16.76
N VAL A 106 -23.62 12.41 -16.03
CA VAL A 106 -24.51 11.27 -15.77
C VAL A 106 -24.44 10.87 -14.29
N GLY A 107 -25.59 10.64 -13.66
CA GLY A 107 -25.73 10.18 -12.27
C GLY A 107 -26.67 11.09 -11.45
N ASP A 108 -26.74 10.85 -10.13
CA ASP A 108 -27.41 11.76 -9.17
C ASP A 108 -26.56 13.02 -8.98
N THR A 109 -26.61 13.93 -9.95
CA THR A 109 -25.70 15.07 -10.05
C THR A 109 -26.41 16.40 -9.88
N ALA A 110 -25.91 17.25 -8.99
CA ALA A 110 -26.22 18.67 -9.01
C ALA A 110 -25.35 19.35 -10.08
N LEU A 111 -25.97 20.06 -11.03
CA LEU A 111 -25.28 20.71 -12.14
C LEU A 111 -25.15 22.20 -11.91
N THR A 112 -23.94 22.73 -12.09
CA THR A 112 -23.67 24.18 -12.09
C THR A 112 -22.75 24.51 -13.26
N GLY A 113 -23.34 24.89 -14.40
CA GLY A 113 -22.59 25.22 -15.62
C GLY A 113 -21.74 24.05 -16.11
N ASN A 114 -20.42 24.20 -16.04
CA ASN A 114 -19.42 23.20 -16.45
C ASN A 114 -18.99 22.24 -15.33
N ARG A 115 -19.70 22.23 -14.19
CA ARG A 115 -19.43 21.41 -13.00
C ARG A 115 -20.61 20.51 -12.66
N ALA A 116 -20.30 19.31 -12.20
CA ALA A 116 -21.23 18.37 -11.60
C ALA A 116 -20.68 17.78 -10.30
N ASP A 117 -21.52 17.74 -9.27
CA ASP A 117 -21.21 17.15 -7.97
C ASP A 117 -22.17 15.97 -7.72
N GLY A 118 -21.64 14.85 -7.24
CA GLY A 118 -22.43 13.66 -6.93
C GLY A 118 -21.56 12.44 -6.65
N LYS A 119 -22.02 11.57 -5.75
CA LYS A 119 -21.28 10.37 -5.29
C LYS A 119 -20.90 9.42 -6.43
N GLU A 120 -21.75 9.28 -7.43
CA GLU A 120 -21.48 8.42 -8.58
C GLU A 120 -21.40 9.22 -9.89
N VAL A 121 -20.99 10.48 -9.81
CA VAL A 121 -20.90 11.39 -10.97
C VAL A 121 -19.99 10.81 -12.05
N LYS A 122 -20.44 10.92 -13.29
CA LYS A 122 -19.70 10.53 -14.48
C LYS A 122 -19.79 11.64 -15.50
N VAL A 123 -18.80 11.73 -16.38
CA VAL A 123 -18.88 12.58 -17.58
C VAL A 123 -18.47 11.77 -18.81
N ALA A 124 -19.25 11.89 -19.88
CA ALA A 124 -18.89 11.42 -21.21
C ALA A 124 -18.44 12.63 -22.05
N LEU A 125 -17.27 12.55 -22.67
CA LEU A 125 -16.63 13.62 -23.44
C LEU A 125 -16.42 13.16 -24.88
N GLU A 126 -16.93 13.92 -25.86
CA GLU A 126 -16.72 13.70 -27.29
C GLU A 126 -15.51 14.48 -27.80
N PHE A 127 -14.70 13.83 -28.63
CA PHE A 127 -13.53 14.44 -29.28
C PHE A 127 -13.54 14.15 -30.78
N ALA A 128 -12.90 15.02 -31.55
CA ALA A 128 -12.44 14.67 -32.90
C ALA A 128 -11.22 13.74 -32.78
N THR A 129 -11.21 12.65 -33.54
CA THR A 129 -10.21 11.57 -33.42
C THR A 129 -9.59 11.18 -34.76
N THR A 130 -9.50 12.13 -35.69
CA THR A 130 -8.72 11.99 -36.93
C THR A 130 -7.22 11.79 -36.68
N LYS A 131 -6.76 12.11 -35.46
CA LYS A 131 -5.44 11.76 -34.90
C LYS A 131 -5.65 11.04 -33.55
N PRO A 132 -4.65 10.28 -33.06
CA PRO A 132 -4.72 9.71 -31.71
C PRO A 132 -4.96 10.79 -30.65
N LEU A 133 -5.82 10.46 -29.68
CA LEU A 133 -6.12 11.32 -28.53
C LEU A 133 -5.19 10.98 -27.38
N ASP A 134 -4.22 11.84 -27.13
CA ASP A 134 -3.39 11.80 -25.92
C ASP A 134 -4.13 12.44 -24.74
N VAL A 135 -4.06 11.79 -23.58
CA VAL A 135 -4.64 12.23 -22.30
C VAL A 135 -3.61 12.06 -21.19
N ILE A 136 -3.42 13.11 -20.40
CA ILE A 136 -2.53 13.08 -19.22
C ILE A 136 -3.40 13.27 -18.00
N VAL A 137 -3.28 12.38 -17.02
CA VAL A 137 -4.03 12.44 -15.76
C VAL A 137 -3.05 12.49 -14.60
N SER A 138 -3.01 13.62 -13.91
CA SER A 138 -2.18 13.83 -12.72
C SER A 138 -3.03 13.72 -11.47
N LEU A 139 -2.49 13.10 -10.42
CA LEU A 139 -3.18 12.88 -9.15
C LEU A 139 -2.60 13.77 -8.05
N SER A 140 -3.43 14.04 -7.04
CA SER A 140 -3.01 14.62 -5.77
C SER A 140 -3.83 14.03 -4.63
N SER A 141 -3.20 13.94 -3.45
CA SER A 141 -3.91 13.61 -2.20
C SER A 141 -4.53 14.84 -1.52
N VAL A 142 -4.27 16.05 -2.01
CA VAL A 142 -4.61 17.32 -1.33
C VAL A 142 -5.67 18.13 -2.05
N SER A 143 -5.50 18.40 -3.35
CA SER A 143 -6.44 19.26 -4.10
C SER A 143 -6.32 19.15 -5.61
N THR A 144 -7.32 19.67 -6.33
CA THR A 144 -7.27 19.84 -7.79
C THR A 144 -6.17 20.81 -8.23
N ASP A 145 -5.84 21.82 -7.43
CA ASP A 145 -4.78 22.79 -7.77
C ASP A 145 -3.39 22.16 -7.75
N LYS A 146 -3.16 21.25 -6.79
CA LYS A 146 -1.94 20.45 -6.73
C LYS A 146 -1.86 19.47 -7.89
N ALA A 147 -2.98 18.79 -8.22
CA ALA A 147 -3.05 17.94 -9.40
C ALA A 147 -2.78 18.73 -10.71
N LEU A 148 -3.31 19.96 -10.83
CA LEU A 148 -3.02 20.86 -11.95
C LEU A 148 -1.55 21.28 -12.00
N ALA A 149 -0.91 21.50 -10.84
CA ALA A 149 0.51 21.83 -10.77
C ALA A 149 1.38 20.66 -11.25
N GLU A 150 1.09 19.44 -10.80
CA GLU A 150 1.74 18.22 -11.28
C GLU A 150 1.53 18.02 -12.79
N MET A 151 0.31 18.26 -13.28
CA MET A 151 0.00 18.18 -14.71
C MET A 151 0.80 19.16 -15.56
N ARG A 152 1.01 20.39 -15.10
CA ARG A 152 1.87 21.38 -15.77
C ARG A 152 3.31 20.88 -15.87
N THR A 153 3.84 20.31 -14.80
CA THR A 153 5.18 19.70 -14.77
C THR A 153 5.27 18.53 -15.76
N ALA A 154 4.28 17.64 -15.74
CA ALA A 154 4.21 16.47 -16.62
C ALA A 154 4.15 16.83 -18.12
N LEU A 155 3.65 18.03 -18.44
CA LEU A 155 3.55 18.59 -19.79
C LEU A 155 4.80 19.37 -20.25
N MET A 156 5.77 19.63 -19.36
CA MET A 156 6.96 20.39 -19.71
C MET A 156 7.73 19.74 -20.87
N GLY A 157 8.00 20.52 -21.92
CA GLY A 157 8.64 20.02 -23.14
C GLY A 157 7.76 19.18 -24.06
N ASN A 158 6.45 19.10 -23.78
CA ASN A 158 5.44 18.38 -24.57
C ASN A 158 5.88 16.95 -24.97
N PRO A 159 6.18 16.08 -24.00
CA PRO A 159 6.78 14.79 -24.27
C PRO A 159 5.77 13.86 -24.95
N SER A 160 6.25 13.10 -25.95
CA SER A 160 5.46 12.03 -26.54
C SER A 160 5.27 10.87 -25.56
N ILE A 161 4.22 10.06 -25.74
CA ILE A 161 4.03 8.84 -24.93
C ILE A 161 5.23 7.88 -25.02
N GLY A 162 5.89 7.81 -26.19
CA GLY A 162 7.10 7.00 -26.38
C GLY A 162 8.29 7.53 -25.58
N THR A 163 8.40 8.86 -25.45
CA THR A 163 9.41 9.52 -24.61
C THR A 163 9.20 9.14 -23.14
N ILE A 164 7.98 9.25 -22.63
CA ILE A 164 7.65 8.91 -21.24
C ILE A 164 7.84 7.41 -20.98
N SER A 165 7.37 6.54 -21.89
CA SER A 165 7.58 5.10 -21.79
C SER A 165 9.07 4.74 -21.71
N ARG A 166 9.93 5.37 -22.51
CA ARG A 166 11.39 5.15 -22.44
C ARG A 166 11.99 5.69 -21.14
N GLN A 167 11.47 6.78 -20.58
CA GLN A 167 11.91 7.27 -19.27
C GLN A 167 11.52 6.30 -18.15
N ALA A 168 10.28 5.80 -18.14
CA ALA A 168 9.83 4.78 -17.21
C ALA A 168 10.64 3.47 -17.34
N GLU A 169 10.89 3.03 -18.57
CA GLU A 169 11.73 1.85 -18.85
C GLU A 169 13.15 2.01 -18.31
N LYS A 170 13.76 3.20 -18.44
CA LYS A 170 15.08 3.48 -17.86
C LYS A 170 15.09 3.43 -16.32
N LEU A 171 14.03 3.91 -15.67
CA LEU A 171 13.89 3.81 -14.22
C LEU A 171 13.77 2.34 -13.79
N TRP A 172 12.98 1.56 -14.52
CA TRP A 172 12.85 0.12 -14.27
C TRP A 172 14.15 -0.64 -14.52
N GLU A 173 14.87 -0.33 -15.60
CA GLU A 173 16.17 -0.94 -15.88
C GLU A 173 17.16 -0.64 -14.75
N LYS A 174 17.24 0.62 -14.28
CA LYS A 174 18.06 0.98 -13.12
C LYS A 174 17.68 0.18 -11.88
N GLU A 175 16.38 -0.03 -11.65
CA GLU A 175 15.86 -0.76 -10.51
C GLU A 175 16.20 -2.27 -10.58
N LEU A 176 15.91 -2.91 -11.71
CA LEU A 176 16.12 -4.34 -11.93
C LEU A 176 17.62 -4.70 -12.01
N GLN A 177 18.48 -3.77 -12.45
CA GLN A 177 19.94 -3.94 -12.48
C GLN A 177 20.60 -3.96 -11.10
N LYS A 178 19.87 -3.68 -10.01
CA LYS A 178 20.38 -3.82 -8.64
C LYS A 178 20.74 -5.27 -8.30
N ILE A 179 20.12 -6.24 -8.96
CA ILE A 179 20.51 -7.66 -8.86
C ILE A 179 20.73 -8.22 -10.26
N LYS A 180 21.95 -8.69 -10.52
CA LYS A 180 22.32 -9.34 -11.77
C LYS A 180 22.52 -10.83 -11.53
N ILE A 181 21.79 -11.66 -12.26
CA ILE A 181 21.95 -13.11 -12.23
C ILE A 181 22.77 -13.56 -13.44
N ASN A 182 23.66 -14.52 -13.25
CA ASN A 182 24.39 -15.15 -14.35
C ASN A 182 23.68 -16.45 -14.76
N THR A 183 22.91 -16.41 -15.83
CA THR A 183 22.16 -17.56 -16.33
C THR A 183 21.91 -17.44 -17.84
N ASN A 184 21.91 -18.57 -18.54
CA ASN A 184 21.45 -18.67 -19.92
C ASN A 184 20.00 -19.19 -20.01
N ASP A 185 19.37 -19.55 -18.89
CA ASP A 185 17.97 -19.97 -18.84
C ASP A 185 17.04 -18.75 -18.85
N LYS A 186 16.47 -18.46 -20.01
CA LYS A 186 15.52 -17.36 -20.21
C LYS A 186 14.24 -17.51 -19.38
N ALA A 187 13.76 -18.73 -19.14
CA ALA A 187 12.56 -18.96 -18.34
C ALA A 187 12.83 -18.66 -16.86
N PHE A 188 13.99 -19.07 -16.35
CA PHE A 188 14.44 -18.69 -15.00
C PHE A 188 14.62 -17.18 -14.87
N ALA A 189 15.31 -16.53 -15.82
CA ALA A 189 15.50 -15.09 -15.82
C ALA A 189 14.17 -14.32 -15.84
N THR A 190 13.19 -14.78 -16.63
CA THR A 190 11.85 -14.19 -16.69
C THR A 190 11.15 -14.27 -15.33
N LYS A 191 11.17 -15.45 -14.68
CA LYS A 191 10.58 -15.62 -13.34
C LYS A 191 11.27 -14.71 -12.31
N PHE A 192 12.60 -14.67 -12.34
CA PHE A 192 13.39 -13.87 -11.41
C PHE A 192 13.07 -12.36 -11.54
N TYR A 193 13.22 -11.80 -12.73
CA TYR A 193 13.00 -10.36 -12.94
C TYR A 193 11.53 -9.95 -12.82
N SER A 194 10.58 -10.84 -13.13
CA SER A 194 9.16 -10.60 -12.86
C SER A 194 8.87 -10.57 -11.36
N SER A 195 9.50 -11.44 -10.57
CA SER A 195 9.39 -11.41 -9.11
C SER A 195 10.04 -10.15 -8.52
N LEU A 196 11.25 -9.78 -8.98
CA LEU A 196 11.92 -8.55 -8.55
C LEU A 196 11.09 -7.31 -8.89
N TYR A 197 10.52 -7.23 -10.10
CA TYR A 197 9.58 -6.16 -10.47
C TYR A 197 8.42 -6.04 -9.48
N ARG A 198 7.81 -7.17 -9.08
CA ARG A 198 6.68 -7.19 -8.12
C ARG A 198 7.08 -6.68 -6.74
N THR A 199 8.34 -6.82 -6.32
CA THR A 199 8.83 -6.26 -5.05
C THR A 199 8.85 -4.73 -5.03
N CYS A 200 8.82 -4.08 -6.19
CA CYS A 200 8.90 -2.63 -6.30
C CYS A 200 7.54 -1.95 -6.53
N MET A 201 6.43 -2.69 -6.43
CA MET A 201 5.08 -2.16 -6.67
C MET A 201 4.48 -1.47 -5.44
N ALA A 202 4.95 -1.79 -4.24
CA ALA A 202 4.56 -1.17 -2.99
C ALA A 202 5.76 -1.14 -2.01
N PRO A 203 5.83 -0.16 -1.09
CA PRO A 203 4.88 0.92 -0.87
C PRO A 203 4.95 1.99 -1.98
N VAL A 204 3.90 2.81 -2.12
CA VAL A 204 3.76 3.82 -3.17
C VAL A 204 3.85 5.24 -2.61
N ILE A 205 4.26 6.20 -3.44
CA ILE A 205 4.29 7.62 -3.09
C ILE A 205 2.86 8.12 -2.83
N HIS A 206 2.66 8.80 -1.71
CA HIS A 206 1.39 9.40 -1.31
C HIS A 206 1.40 10.94 -1.32
N SER A 207 2.56 11.55 -1.09
CA SER A 207 2.69 13.00 -1.11
C SER A 207 2.76 13.56 -2.53
N ASP A 208 2.25 14.77 -2.68
CA ASP A 208 2.49 15.61 -3.86
C ASP A 208 4.00 15.90 -4.03
N ALA A 209 4.39 16.48 -5.16
CA ALA A 209 5.79 16.71 -5.51
C ALA A 209 6.53 17.64 -4.52
N ASP A 210 5.80 18.53 -3.84
CA ASP A 210 6.34 19.40 -2.81
C ASP A 210 6.25 18.80 -1.40
N GLY A 211 5.77 17.56 -1.25
CA GLY A 211 5.64 16.83 0.01
C GLY A 211 4.30 17.04 0.73
N ALA A 212 3.38 17.83 0.19
CA ALA A 212 2.04 18.00 0.76
C ALA A 212 1.25 16.68 0.72
N TYR A 213 0.47 16.42 1.75
CA TYR A 213 -0.46 15.28 1.79
C TYR A 213 -1.65 15.60 2.69
N GLN A 214 -2.73 14.81 2.57
CA GLN A 214 -3.91 14.94 3.42
C GLN A 214 -4.18 13.63 4.15
N THR A 215 -4.45 13.72 5.45
CA THR A 215 -4.87 12.59 6.26
C THR A 215 -6.35 12.24 6.05
N HIS A 216 -6.75 11.03 6.46
CA HIS A 216 -8.13 10.55 6.37
C HIS A 216 -9.13 11.44 7.14
N ASP A 217 -8.67 12.16 8.19
CA ASP A 217 -9.43 13.14 8.98
C ASP A 217 -9.34 14.58 8.43
N ASN A 218 -8.94 14.74 7.16
CA ASN A 218 -8.84 15.99 6.39
C ASN A 218 -7.70 16.95 6.77
N LYS A 219 -6.78 16.58 7.66
CA LYS A 219 -5.66 17.47 7.99
C LYS A 219 -4.69 17.52 6.81
N GLN A 220 -4.43 18.72 6.31
CA GLN A 220 -3.39 18.93 5.32
C GLN A 220 -2.07 19.16 6.04
N LEU A 221 -1.09 18.33 5.70
CA LEU A 221 0.22 18.28 6.34
C LEU A 221 1.32 18.30 5.28
N GLN A 222 2.53 18.53 5.75
CA GLN A 222 3.71 18.65 4.91
C GLN A 222 4.74 17.61 5.37
N PHE A 223 5.09 16.67 4.48
CA PHE A 223 6.16 15.72 4.77
C PHE A 223 7.51 16.41 4.60
N THR A 224 8.34 16.37 5.64
CA THR A 224 9.63 17.07 5.70
C THR A 224 10.80 16.16 6.08
N LYS A 225 10.53 14.89 6.40
CA LYS A 225 11.52 13.92 6.89
C LYS A 225 11.97 12.96 5.79
N GLY A 226 12.20 13.48 4.59
CA GLY A 226 12.57 12.68 3.43
C GLY A 226 12.14 13.35 2.13
N LYS A 227 12.37 12.65 1.00
CA LYS A 227 11.96 13.12 -0.32
C LYS A 227 10.46 12.90 -0.56
N ASN A 228 9.94 11.73 -0.21
CA ASN A 228 8.55 11.36 -0.48
C ASN A 228 7.91 10.71 0.75
N LYS A 229 6.63 11.02 1.00
CA LYS A 229 5.81 10.22 1.92
C LYS A 229 5.26 8.99 1.18
N TYR A 230 5.30 7.83 1.82
CA TYR A 230 4.78 6.57 1.30
C TYR A 230 3.53 6.07 2.05
N THR A 231 2.78 5.18 1.40
CA THR A 231 1.61 4.46 1.94
C THR A 231 1.52 3.04 1.36
N ILE A 232 0.56 2.21 1.79
CA ILE A 232 0.43 0.77 1.49
C ILE A 232 1.52 -0.03 2.20
N PHE A 233 1.40 -0.08 3.53
CA PHE A 233 2.34 -0.82 4.39
C PHE A 233 1.73 -2.16 4.82
N SER A 234 1.92 -3.22 4.04
CA SER A 234 1.37 -4.57 4.32
C SER A 234 2.20 -5.36 5.33
N GLN A 235 2.37 -4.83 6.55
CA GLN A 235 3.53 -5.17 7.38
C GLN A 235 3.61 -6.64 7.73
N TRP A 236 2.47 -7.30 7.98
CA TRP A 236 2.40 -8.73 8.30
C TRP A 236 3.06 -9.65 7.26
N ASP A 237 3.03 -9.27 5.99
CA ASP A 237 3.72 -9.99 4.92
C ASP A 237 5.14 -9.47 4.73
N VAL A 238 5.27 -8.14 4.61
CA VAL A 238 6.48 -7.55 4.03
C VAL A 238 7.66 -7.50 5.00
N PHE A 239 7.44 -7.66 6.32
CA PHE A 239 8.55 -7.74 7.27
C PHE A 239 9.41 -8.99 7.07
N ARG A 240 8.84 -10.07 6.51
CA ARG A 240 9.45 -11.42 6.45
C ARG A 240 10.58 -11.52 5.44
N ALA A 241 10.45 -10.85 4.29
CA ALA A 241 11.42 -10.95 3.20
C ALA A 241 11.60 -9.65 2.39
N LEU A 242 10.52 -8.91 2.15
CA LEU A 242 10.58 -7.70 1.32
C LEU A 242 11.39 -6.58 1.98
N ASN A 243 11.12 -6.25 3.25
CA ASN A 243 11.88 -5.23 3.95
C ASN A 243 13.34 -5.63 4.21
N PRO A 244 13.65 -6.89 4.58
CA PRO A 244 15.03 -7.39 4.55
C PRO A 244 15.71 -7.17 3.18
N LEU A 245 15.02 -7.45 2.06
CA LEU A 245 15.54 -7.15 0.72
C LEU A 245 15.73 -5.64 0.50
N PHE A 246 14.86 -4.79 1.03
CA PHE A 246 14.98 -3.34 0.92
C PHE A 246 16.18 -2.77 1.67
N THR A 247 16.64 -3.42 2.75
CA THR A 247 17.90 -3.02 3.42
C THR A 247 19.12 -3.15 2.51
N VAL A 248 19.03 -3.94 1.45
CA VAL A 248 20.10 -4.13 0.45
C VAL A 248 19.82 -3.36 -0.83
N THR A 249 18.58 -3.39 -1.31
CA THR A 249 18.23 -2.87 -2.65
C THR A 249 17.62 -1.47 -2.63
N GLN A 250 17.09 -0.99 -1.50
CA GLN A 250 16.38 0.29 -1.40
C GLN A 250 17.00 1.22 -0.36
N THR A 251 18.31 1.18 -0.16
CA THR A 251 19.00 1.97 0.88
C THR A 251 18.73 3.48 0.82
N GLU A 252 18.46 4.03 -0.37
CA GLU A 252 18.07 5.44 -0.55
C GLU A 252 16.61 5.73 -0.19
N ARG A 253 15.68 4.78 -0.40
CA ARG A 253 14.24 4.98 -0.18
C ARG A 253 13.76 4.48 1.19
N LEU A 254 14.45 3.51 1.77
CA LEU A 254 14.07 2.90 3.03
C LEU A 254 13.98 3.93 4.18
N PRO A 255 14.89 4.92 4.32
CA PRO A 255 14.74 5.96 5.33
C PRO A 255 13.44 6.76 5.17
N ASP A 256 13.06 7.13 3.94
CA ASP A 256 11.79 7.81 3.67
C ASP A 256 10.58 6.92 4.01
N MET A 257 10.65 5.62 3.71
CA MET A 257 9.60 4.66 4.07
C MET A 257 9.46 4.55 5.59
N ILE A 258 10.56 4.47 6.34
CA ILE A 258 10.55 4.46 7.80
C ILE A 258 10.02 5.77 8.35
N ASN A 259 10.50 6.92 7.86
CA ASN A 259 9.97 8.23 8.26
C ASN A 259 8.48 8.39 7.91
N SER A 260 7.99 7.72 6.88
CA SER A 260 6.55 7.67 6.57
C SER A 260 5.76 6.85 7.60
N MET A 261 6.33 5.76 8.12
CA MET A 261 5.76 5.00 9.25
C MET A 261 5.76 5.83 10.54
N LEU A 262 6.85 6.57 10.81
CA LEU A 262 6.96 7.47 11.96
C LEU A 262 6.01 8.65 11.85
N GLN A 263 5.84 9.21 10.65
CA GLN A 263 4.83 10.24 10.41
C GLN A 263 3.42 9.70 10.68
N LEU A 264 3.10 8.47 10.25
CA LEU A 264 1.82 7.86 10.57
C LEU A 264 1.64 7.64 12.08
N TYR A 265 2.71 7.31 12.80
CA TYR A 265 2.70 7.28 14.27
C TYR A 265 2.37 8.65 14.88
N GLU A 266 2.91 9.74 14.33
CA GLU A 266 2.55 11.09 14.78
C GLU A 266 1.10 11.44 14.48
N ASP A 267 0.61 11.03 13.31
CA ASP A 267 -0.74 11.34 12.84
C ASP A 267 -1.82 10.53 13.60
N ASN A 268 -1.56 9.24 13.86
CA ASN A 268 -2.54 8.26 14.36
C ASN A 268 -2.22 7.71 15.77
N GLY A 269 -1.04 8.00 16.33
CA GLY A 269 -0.62 7.60 17.68
C GLY A 269 0.03 6.21 17.81
N LEU A 270 0.05 5.40 16.76
CA LEU A 270 0.65 4.05 16.71
C LEU A 270 1.37 3.84 15.37
N LEU A 271 2.39 2.97 15.35
CA LEU A 271 3.02 2.55 14.09
C LEU A 271 2.03 1.80 13.20
N PRO A 272 2.18 1.86 11.87
CA PRO A 272 1.30 1.13 10.97
C PRO A 272 1.35 -0.37 11.19
N VAL A 273 0.18 -1.00 11.10
CA VAL A 273 0.05 -2.44 10.88
C VAL A 273 -0.27 -2.65 9.41
N TRP A 274 -1.26 -1.91 8.91
CA TRP A 274 -1.74 -1.96 7.54
C TRP A 274 -2.36 -0.64 7.11
N ASP A 275 -1.49 0.28 6.73
CA ASP A 275 -1.89 1.59 6.23
C ASP A 275 -2.35 1.53 4.77
N ILE A 276 -3.51 2.13 4.49
CA ILE A 276 -3.91 2.55 3.14
C ILE A 276 -4.30 4.02 3.17
N SER A 277 -3.58 4.84 2.42
CA SER A 277 -3.91 6.26 2.24
C SER A 277 -4.16 6.98 3.57
N THR A 278 -3.26 6.79 4.55
CA THR A 278 -3.30 7.36 5.92
C THR A 278 -4.33 6.76 6.88
N TRP A 279 -5.11 5.77 6.43
CA TRP A 279 -6.03 5.02 7.27
C TRP A 279 -5.40 3.70 7.71
N GLU A 280 -5.38 3.47 9.02
CA GLU A 280 -4.94 2.20 9.62
C GLU A 280 -6.08 1.16 9.58
N ALA A 281 -5.91 0.12 8.77
CA ALA A 281 -6.90 -0.95 8.64
C ALA A 281 -6.76 -2.06 9.70
N ASN A 282 -5.70 -2.05 10.49
CA ASN A 282 -5.37 -3.02 11.55
C ASN A 282 -5.32 -4.48 11.05
N THR A 283 -4.93 -4.68 9.79
CA THR A 283 -4.95 -5.98 9.09
C THR A 283 -3.51 -6.48 8.89
N MET A 284 -2.93 -7.48 9.53
CA MET A 284 -3.48 -8.61 10.24
C MET A 284 -3.11 -8.49 11.73
N THR A 285 -2.39 -9.46 12.29
CA THR A 285 -1.86 -9.49 13.67
C THR A 285 -0.48 -8.82 13.77
N GLY A 286 0.12 -8.82 14.96
CA GLY A 286 1.46 -8.24 15.18
C GLY A 286 1.54 -6.71 15.15
N TYR A 287 2.67 -6.15 15.52
CA TYR A 287 2.98 -4.73 15.32
C TYR A 287 4.24 -4.61 14.45
N HIS A 288 4.16 -5.27 13.29
CA HIS A 288 5.29 -5.62 12.42
C HIS A 288 6.03 -4.47 11.72
N SER A 289 5.64 -3.21 11.96
CA SER A 289 6.55 -2.09 11.70
C SER A 289 7.81 -2.18 12.59
N VAL A 290 7.70 -2.76 13.78
CA VAL A 290 8.79 -2.98 14.74
C VAL A 290 9.98 -3.76 14.16
N PRO A 291 9.83 -5.00 13.63
CA PRO A 291 10.94 -5.75 13.05
C PRO A 291 11.59 -5.05 11.87
N ILE A 292 10.82 -4.31 11.06
CA ILE A 292 11.34 -3.54 9.91
C ILE A 292 12.27 -2.42 10.39
N ILE A 293 11.80 -1.64 11.36
CA ILE A 293 12.57 -0.54 11.95
C ILE A 293 13.80 -1.09 12.70
N ALA A 294 13.63 -2.17 13.46
CA ALA A 294 14.72 -2.82 14.19
C ALA A 294 15.81 -3.34 13.25
N ASP A 295 15.45 -4.01 12.15
CA ASP A 295 16.40 -4.50 11.15
C ASP A 295 17.22 -3.34 10.55
N ALA A 296 16.56 -2.23 10.20
CA ALA A 296 17.24 -1.04 9.69
C ALA A 296 18.20 -0.41 10.73
N MET A 297 17.77 -0.29 11.99
CA MET A 297 18.60 0.27 13.06
C MET A 297 19.81 -0.61 13.38
N LEU A 298 19.62 -1.93 13.49
CA LEU A 298 20.68 -2.89 13.79
C LEU A 298 21.69 -3.01 12.63
N LYS A 299 21.26 -2.81 11.38
CA LYS A 299 22.13 -2.67 10.21
C LYS A 299 22.76 -1.28 10.07
N GLY A 300 22.47 -0.35 10.98
CA GLY A 300 23.07 0.98 11.01
C GLY A 300 22.56 1.95 9.94
N ILE A 301 21.39 1.69 9.32
CA ILE A 301 20.79 2.54 8.29
C ILE A 301 20.43 3.90 8.90
N LYS A 302 20.87 4.99 8.27
CA LYS A 302 20.68 6.38 8.75
C LYS A 302 19.54 7.08 7.99
N GLY A 303 19.21 8.30 8.42
CA GLY A 303 18.21 9.15 7.77
C GLY A 303 16.85 9.18 8.48
N PHE A 304 16.71 8.54 9.63
CA PHE A 304 15.55 8.64 10.51
C PHE A 304 16.00 8.73 11.98
N ASP A 305 15.13 9.24 12.84
CA ASP A 305 15.41 9.44 14.26
C ASP A 305 15.24 8.12 15.03
N TYR A 306 16.36 7.62 15.57
CA TYR A 306 16.41 6.34 16.29
C TYR A 306 15.67 6.37 17.63
N GLU A 307 15.71 7.50 18.34
CA GLU A 307 15.02 7.62 19.64
C GLU A 307 13.51 7.73 19.41
N LYS A 308 13.09 8.51 18.41
CA LYS A 308 11.67 8.58 18.02
C LYS A 308 11.15 7.24 17.51
N ALA A 309 11.96 6.54 16.71
CA ALA A 309 11.63 5.20 16.25
C ALA A 309 11.43 4.24 17.43
N TYR A 310 12.35 4.25 18.39
CA TYR A 310 12.22 3.45 19.60
C TYR A 310 10.98 3.80 20.44
N GLU A 311 10.69 5.09 20.61
CA GLU A 311 9.47 5.56 21.29
C GLU A 311 8.22 4.99 20.62
N ALA A 312 8.12 5.09 19.29
CA ALA A 312 7.00 4.58 18.51
C ALA A 312 6.86 3.05 18.59
N MET A 313 7.98 2.31 18.56
CA MET A 313 8.03 0.86 18.76
C MET A 313 7.48 0.48 20.14
N ARG A 314 7.98 1.15 21.20
CA ARG A 314 7.54 0.92 22.57
C ARG A 314 6.06 1.25 22.75
N LYS A 315 5.60 2.40 22.22
CA LYS A 315 4.18 2.79 22.28
C LYS A 315 3.27 1.77 21.62
N SER A 316 3.68 1.23 20.46
CA SER A 316 2.92 0.19 19.74
C SER A 316 2.85 -1.13 20.52
N ALA A 317 3.93 -1.53 21.19
CA ALA A 317 3.97 -2.74 22.02
C ALA A 317 3.23 -2.62 23.37
N PHE A 318 2.74 -1.42 23.71
CA PHE A 318 1.88 -1.12 24.86
C PHE A 318 0.51 -0.56 24.44
N GLN A 319 0.08 -0.80 23.20
CA GLN A 319 -1.24 -0.39 22.73
C GLN A 319 -2.36 -1.02 23.59
N ASN A 320 -3.52 -0.37 23.65
CA ASN A 320 -4.70 -0.80 24.40
C ASN A 320 -5.71 -1.60 23.56
N GLN A 321 -5.27 -2.13 22.42
CA GLN A 321 -6.10 -2.83 21.44
C GLN A 321 -5.46 -4.16 21.02
N ARG A 322 -6.17 -4.96 20.20
CA ARG A 322 -5.64 -6.17 19.54
C ARG A 322 -5.05 -7.20 20.52
N GLY A 323 -5.74 -7.39 21.65
CA GLY A 323 -5.34 -8.34 22.70
C GLY A 323 -4.07 -7.98 23.46
N THR A 324 -3.41 -6.84 23.19
CA THR A 324 -2.15 -6.47 23.84
C THR A 324 -2.24 -6.35 25.37
N PRO A 325 -3.31 -5.77 25.97
CA PRO A 325 -3.45 -5.74 27.42
C PRO A 325 -3.50 -7.13 28.07
N ASP A 326 -4.25 -8.06 27.49
CA ASP A 326 -4.34 -9.45 27.99
C ASP A 326 -3.03 -10.20 27.77
N TYR A 327 -2.39 -10.05 26.61
CA TYR A 327 -1.07 -10.61 26.34
C TYR A 327 -0.04 -10.18 27.41
N ILE A 328 0.00 -8.88 27.76
CA ILE A 328 0.91 -8.37 28.81
C ILE A 328 0.54 -8.95 30.18
N LYS A 329 -0.75 -8.98 30.52
CA LYS A 329 -1.23 -9.44 31.83
C LYS A 329 -0.93 -10.92 32.07
N TYR A 330 -1.20 -11.78 31.08
CA TYR A 330 -1.07 -13.24 31.22
C TYR A 330 0.28 -13.76 30.72
N GLY A 331 1.05 -12.96 29.96
CA GLY A 331 2.29 -13.36 29.28
C GLY A 331 2.07 -14.34 28.11
N TYR A 332 0.82 -14.41 27.63
CA TYR A 332 0.34 -15.05 26.41
C TYR A 332 -1.08 -14.50 26.18
N LEU A 333 -1.63 -14.59 24.97
CA LEU A 333 -3.01 -14.20 24.71
C LEU A 333 -3.96 -15.38 24.98
N PRO A 334 -4.85 -15.29 25.98
CA PRO A 334 -5.79 -16.38 26.25
C PRO A 334 -6.92 -16.42 25.23
N GLN A 335 -7.27 -17.62 24.78
CA GLN A 335 -8.26 -17.84 23.71
C GLN A 335 -9.68 -17.39 24.09
N ASP A 336 -10.04 -17.44 25.37
CA ASP A 336 -11.32 -16.96 25.91
C ASP A 336 -11.38 -15.43 26.11
N LYS A 337 -10.27 -14.72 25.83
CA LYS A 337 -10.22 -13.24 25.87
C LYS A 337 -10.15 -12.63 24.48
N HIS A 338 -9.48 -13.30 23.55
CA HIS A 338 -9.31 -12.84 22.19
C HIS A 338 -8.95 -13.99 21.27
N GLY A 339 -9.52 -14.02 20.08
CA GLY A 339 -9.18 -15.02 19.07
C GLY A 339 -7.82 -14.79 18.39
N TRP A 340 -7.45 -15.69 17.49
CA TRP A 340 -6.12 -15.86 16.90
C TRP A 340 -5.00 -15.93 17.95
N SER A 341 -5.33 -16.49 19.11
CA SER A 341 -4.56 -16.30 20.34
C SER A 341 -3.16 -16.90 20.26
N VAL A 342 -3.00 -18.03 19.55
CA VAL A 342 -1.69 -18.65 19.34
C VAL A 342 -0.86 -17.77 18.42
N THR A 343 -1.37 -17.44 17.22
CA THR A 343 -0.62 -16.61 16.26
C THR A 343 -0.18 -15.29 16.88
N ILE A 344 -1.10 -14.57 17.54
CA ILE A 344 -0.78 -13.27 18.15
C ILE A 344 0.31 -13.43 19.22
N THR A 345 0.23 -14.46 20.07
CA THR A 345 1.26 -14.69 21.10
C THR A 345 2.64 -14.93 20.48
N LEU A 346 2.70 -15.75 19.43
CA LEU A 346 3.96 -16.05 18.75
C LEU A 346 4.52 -14.80 18.04
N GLU A 347 3.68 -14.04 17.34
CA GLU A 347 4.11 -12.85 16.61
C GLU A 347 4.49 -11.68 17.54
N TYR A 348 3.74 -11.44 18.62
CA TYR A 348 4.11 -10.44 19.63
C TYR A 348 5.42 -10.82 20.34
N ALA A 349 5.66 -12.09 20.61
CA ALA A 349 6.95 -12.53 21.15
C ALA A 349 8.12 -12.21 20.21
N PHE A 350 7.92 -12.30 18.89
CA PHE A 350 8.95 -11.98 17.90
C PHE A 350 9.18 -10.47 17.83
N ASP A 351 8.10 -9.70 17.73
CA ASP A 351 8.18 -8.24 17.72
C ASP A 351 8.82 -7.71 19.01
N ASP A 352 8.50 -8.29 20.17
CA ASP A 352 9.12 -7.95 21.46
C ASP A 352 10.63 -8.26 21.48
N TRP A 353 11.06 -9.37 20.87
CA TRP A 353 12.49 -9.65 20.70
C TRP A 353 13.18 -8.56 19.87
N CYS A 354 12.55 -8.09 18.79
CA CYS A 354 13.10 -7.00 17.99
C CYS A 354 13.24 -5.70 18.81
N ILE A 355 12.26 -5.36 19.65
CA ILE A 355 12.33 -4.18 20.53
C ILE A 355 13.48 -4.32 21.52
N SER A 356 13.68 -5.51 22.10
CA SER A 356 14.77 -5.72 23.04
C SER A 356 16.14 -5.53 22.38
N GLN A 357 16.32 -5.99 21.14
CA GLN A 357 17.58 -5.76 20.42
C GLN A 357 17.84 -4.27 20.17
N VAL A 358 16.81 -3.49 19.85
CA VAL A 358 16.94 -2.03 19.71
C VAL A 358 17.20 -1.36 21.06
N ALA A 359 16.52 -1.78 22.14
CA ALA A 359 16.78 -1.28 23.48
C ALA A 359 18.25 -1.50 23.89
N LYS A 360 18.80 -2.69 23.57
CA LYS A 360 20.22 -2.99 23.78
C LYS A 360 21.13 -2.08 22.97
N LEU A 361 20.83 -1.85 21.68
CA LEU A 361 21.57 -0.93 20.82
C LEU A 361 21.62 0.48 21.40
N LEU A 362 20.52 0.94 22.01
CA LEU A 362 20.40 2.27 22.61
C LEU A 362 20.81 2.35 24.09
N GLY A 363 21.33 1.26 24.67
CA GLY A 363 21.76 1.22 26.08
C GLY A 363 20.62 1.27 27.11
N LYS A 364 19.38 0.93 26.71
CA LYS A 364 18.18 0.94 27.57
C LYS A 364 17.99 -0.42 28.25
N THR A 365 18.83 -0.71 29.24
CA THR A 365 18.93 -2.04 29.89
C THR A 365 17.62 -2.55 30.50
N ASP A 366 16.84 -1.69 31.15
CA ASP A 366 15.58 -2.11 31.79
C ASP A 366 14.55 -2.57 30.74
N ASP A 367 14.40 -1.80 29.66
CA ASP A 367 13.52 -2.17 28.56
C ASP A 367 14.03 -3.41 27.81
N TYR A 368 15.36 -3.57 27.64
CA TYR A 368 15.93 -4.81 27.09
C TYR A 368 15.47 -6.04 27.90
N ASN A 369 15.60 -5.99 29.23
CA ASN A 369 15.21 -7.09 30.10
C ASN A 369 13.70 -7.35 30.05
N LEU A 370 12.90 -6.28 30.07
CA LEU A 370 11.44 -6.35 29.98
C LEU A 370 10.98 -7.03 28.70
N PHE A 371 11.47 -6.56 27.55
CA PHE A 371 11.06 -7.08 26.25
C PHE A 371 11.68 -8.45 25.95
N MET A 372 12.89 -8.76 26.45
CA MET A 372 13.41 -10.13 26.39
C MET A 372 12.54 -11.10 27.19
N ASN A 373 12.03 -10.71 28.36
CA ASN A 373 11.11 -11.56 29.11
C ASN A 373 9.80 -11.78 28.34
N ARG A 374 9.23 -10.73 27.74
CA ARG A 374 8.03 -10.86 26.88
C ARG A 374 8.29 -11.69 25.63
N ALA A 375 9.49 -11.63 25.04
CA ALA A 375 9.88 -12.46 23.90
C ALA A 375 9.86 -13.97 24.21
N MET A 376 9.85 -14.36 25.49
CA MET A 376 9.73 -15.76 25.91
C MET A 376 8.27 -16.24 26.04
N SER A 377 7.28 -15.39 25.76
CA SER A 377 5.84 -15.69 25.90
C SER A 377 5.39 -16.92 25.11
N TYR A 378 6.02 -17.20 23.95
CA TYR A 378 5.72 -18.39 23.14
C TYR A 378 5.84 -19.70 23.95
N LYS A 379 6.77 -19.76 24.92
CA LYS A 379 6.98 -20.95 25.76
C LYS A 379 5.75 -21.33 26.56
N LYS A 380 4.88 -20.36 26.89
CA LYS A 380 3.66 -20.63 27.66
C LYS A 380 2.63 -21.42 26.86
N LEU A 381 2.70 -21.38 25.53
CA LEU A 381 1.77 -22.10 24.64
C LEU A 381 2.34 -23.43 24.13
N PHE A 382 3.61 -23.72 24.37
CA PHE A 382 4.18 -25.00 23.94
C PHE A 382 3.63 -26.14 24.79
N ASP A 383 2.92 -27.06 24.15
CA ASP A 383 2.47 -28.30 24.76
C ASP A 383 3.47 -29.42 24.46
N VAL A 384 4.17 -29.87 25.50
CA VAL A 384 5.16 -30.95 25.39
C VAL A 384 4.56 -32.30 25.00
N GLN A 385 3.27 -32.54 25.27
CA GLN A 385 2.62 -33.83 24.98
C GLN A 385 2.33 -33.97 23.48
N THR A 386 1.82 -32.90 22.87
CA THR A 386 1.48 -32.89 21.44
C THR A 386 2.63 -32.39 20.56
N GLY A 387 3.57 -31.64 21.13
CA GLY A 387 4.69 -31.02 20.41
C GLY A 387 4.30 -29.78 19.60
N PHE A 388 3.12 -29.21 19.84
CA PHE A 388 2.60 -28.03 19.15
C PHE A 388 2.48 -26.81 20.07
N MET A 389 2.47 -25.63 19.45
CA MET A 389 1.99 -24.41 20.10
C MET A 389 0.45 -24.48 20.14
N ARG A 390 -0.12 -24.60 21.33
CA ARG A 390 -1.57 -24.75 21.56
C ARG A 390 -2.13 -23.57 22.34
N SER A 391 -3.37 -23.21 22.05
CA SER A 391 -4.05 -22.14 22.78
C SER A 391 -4.36 -22.55 24.22
N LYS A 392 -4.37 -21.57 25.13
CA LYS A 392 -4.78 -21.71 26.53
C LYS A 392 -5.87 -20.71 26.86
N ASN A 393 -6.77 -21.07 27.78
CA ASN A 393 -7.70 -20.11 28.37
C ASN A 393 -7.03 -19.28 29.46
N SER A 394 -7.72 -18.29 30.01
CA SER A 394 -7.21 -17.36 31.02
C SER A 394 -6.92 -18.00 32.38
N GLU A 395 -7.35 -19.24 32.60
CA GLU A 395 -6.98 -20.09 33.75
C GLU A 395 -5.68 -20.88 33.52
N GLY A 396 -5.07 -20.79 32.33
CA GLY A 396 -3.85 -21.51 31.98
C GLY A 396 -4.04 -22.95 31.50
N LYS A 397 -5.29 -23.38 31.26
CA LYS A 397 -5.60 -24.71 30.72
C LYS A 397 -5.58 -24.70 29.21
N PHE A 398 -5.02 -25.74 28.60
CA PHE A 398 -5.10 -25.92 27.14
C PHE A 398 -6.54 -26.10 26.69
N ILE A 399 -6.88 -25.54 25.54
CA ILE A 399 -8.20 -25.72 24.93
C ILE A 399 -8.32 -27.15 24.38
N GLU A 400 -9.46 -27.78 24.67
CA GLU A 400 -9.85 -29.11 24.22
C GLU A 400 -11.25 -29.08 23.60
N PRO A 401 -11.53 -29.89 22.57
CA PRO A 401 -10.60 -30.82 21.92
C PRO A 401 -9.55 -30.10 21.06
N PHE A 402 -8.37 -30.72 20.90
CA PHE A 402 -7.31 -30.24 20.00
C PHE A 402 -7.19 -31.08 18.71
N ASP A 403 -7.26 -30.41 17.56
CA ASP A 403 -6.95 -30.98 16.25
C ASP A 403 -5.86 -30.14 15.56
N PRO A 404 -4.64 -30.68 15.32
CA PRO A 404 -3.55 -29.93 14.71
C PRO A 404 -3.76 -29.62 13.21
N LEU A 405 -4.76 -30.23 12.57
CA LEU A 405 -5.10 -30.00 11.16
C LEU A 405 -6.27 -29.02 10.99
N LEU A 406 -6.95 -28.66 12.07
CA LEU A 406 -8.05 -27.71 12.02
C LEU A 406 -7.54 -26.33 11.60
N SER A 407 -8.17 -25.78 10.56
CA SER A 407 -7.99 -24.40 10.12
C SER A 407 -9.31 -23.66 10.26
N GLU A 408 -9.32 -22.65 11.12
CA GLU A 408 -10.47 -21.80 11.36
C GLU A 408 -10.22 -20.41 10.78
N HIS A 409 -11.16 -19.91 9.98
CA HIS A 409 -11.00 -18.63 9.29
C HIS A 409 -11.75 -17.47 9.96
N GLY A 410 -12.50 -17.75 11.04
CA GLY A 410 -13.19 -16.74 11.84
C GLY A 410 -12.26 -16.05 12.84
N PHE A 411 -12.72 -14.93 13.40
CA PHE A 411 -12.01 -14.21 14.47
C PHE A 411 -11.70 -15.11 15.68
N GLU A 412 -12.62 -16.01 16.03
CA GLU A 412 -12.47 -16.95 17.15
C GLU A 412 -11.44 -18.07 16.90
N GLY A 413 -10.89 -18.20 15.69
CA GLY A 413 -9.93 -19.27 15.37
C GLY A 413 -8.66 -19.16 16.22
N GLN A 414 -8.00 -20.26 16.53
CA GLN A 414 -6.77 -20.22 17.35
C GLN A 414 -5.52 -19.75 16.57
N TYR A 415 -5.53 -20.00 15.27
CA TYR A 415 -4.45 -19.74 14.32
C TYR A 415 -5.00 -18.89 13.17
N ILE A 416 -4.28 -17.85 12.75
CA ILE A 416 -4.70 -17.06 11.58
C ILE A 416 -4.29 -17.78 10.29
N GLU A 417 -5.25 -17.93 9.37
CA GLU A 417 -5.04 -18.46 8.00
C GLU A 417 -4.16 -19.72 7.92
N GLY A 418 -4.31 -20.61 8.90
CA GLY A 418 -3.46 -21.79 8.99
C GLY A 418 -3.86 -22.76 10.08
N THR A 419 -2.91 -23.62 10.44
CA THR A 419 -3.10 -24.70 11.42
C THR A 419 -1.96 -24.72 12.45
N ALA A 420 -2.10 -25.57 13.47
CA ALA A 420 -1.06 -25.79 14.47
C ALA A 420 0.27 -26.24 13.84
N TRP A 421 0.21 -27.03 12.76
CA TRP A 421 1.40 -27.47 12.03
C TRP A 421 2.20 -26.29 11.48
N GLN A 422 1.55 -25.33 10.82
CA GLN A 422 2.23 -24.20 10.19
C GLN A 422 2.77 -23.23 11.24
N HIS A 423 1.93 -22.84 12.22
CA HIS A 423 2.29 -21.82 13.21
C HIS A 423 3.34 -22.29 14.22
N SER A 424 3.38 -23.59 14.54
CA SER A 424 4.38 -24.10 15.49
C SER A 424 5.81 -23.94 14.97
N PHE A 425 6.05 -23.90 13.65
CA PHE A 425 7.38 -23.71 13.08
C PHE A 425 8.01 -22.33 13.35
N LEU A 426 7.23 -21.32 13.75
CA LEU A 426 7.78 -19.98 14.01
C LEU A 426 8.86 -20.01 15.12
N TYR A 427 8.77 -20.97 16.04
CA TYR A 427 9.72 -21.14 17.16
C TYR A 427 10.25 -22.58 17.34
N ARG A 428 9.83 -23.55 16.52
CA ARG A 428 10.22 -24.98 16.68
C ARG A 428 11.70 -25.26 16.39
N MET A 429 12.48 -24.28 15.94
CA MET A 429 13.91 -24.42 15.63
C MET A 429 14.85 -23.86 16.71
N MET A 430 14.37 -23.56 17.92
CA MET A 430 15.19 -23.08 19.04
C MET A 430 15.24 -24.05 20.22
#